data_AF-A0A061JEW4-F1
#
_entry.id   AF-A0A061JEW4-F1
#
_cell.length_a   1.000
_cell.length_b   1.000
_cell.length_c   1.000
_cell.angle_alpha   90.00
_cell.angle_beta   90.00
_cell.angle_gamma   90.00
#
_symmetry.space_group_name_H-M   'P 1'
#
loop_
_entity.id
_entity.type
_entity.pdbx_description
1 polymer ?
#
loop_
_entity_poly.entity_id
_entity_poly.type
_entity_poly.pdbx_seq_one_letter_code
_entity_poly.pdbx_strand_id
1 'polypeptide(L)'
;MSQKRVDAMRVVAISLGSVDMQDKMLRGAGALAKLFWCLLREKSYLGFADAASEVRSLVRVLSWLSNLQAVNYLLNKEQPGMRDVIFLVHVLSEGVFKLADNVAFIGRKLHGNTPLFQQAAYVSRLGLFLACLAAVGVSLFDIRHSRLLGSRRKQLITLFQGVCDLLIAAAGASVAGFELSCLWSSLLTLLSSLLGCVGGFRSAAIAARHRAVNKYI
;
A
#
# COMPACT_ATOMS: atom_id res chain seq x y z
N MET A 1 -28.89 15.35 -15.74
CA MET A 1 -28.10 14.33 -15.01
C MET A 1 -28.14 14.67 -13.52
N SER A 2 -28.49 13.74 -12.61
CA SER A 2 -28.69 14.07 -11.18
C SER A 2 -27.41 14.56 -10.51
N GLN A 3 -27.49 15.59 -9.67
CA GLN A 3 -26.37 16.17 -8.91
C GLN A 3 -25.57 15.09 -8.15
N LYS A 4 -26.25 14.09 -7.58
CA LYS A 4 -25.62 12.95 -6.90
C LYS A 4 -24.70 12.14 -7.82
N ARG A 5 -25.05 12.00 -9.10
CA ARG A 5 -24.20 11.29 -10.09
C ARG A 5 -22.97 12.13 -10.47
N VAL A 6 -23.12 13.45 -10.58
CA VAL A 6 -22.00 14.36 -10.86
C VAL A 6 -21.00 14.36 -9.70
N ASP A 7 -21.50 14.40 -8.46
CA ASP A 7 -20.66 14.34 -7.26
C ASP A 7 -19.94 13.00 -7.15
N ALA A 8 -20.63 11.89 -7.40
CA ALA A 8 -20.02 10.55 -7.40
C ALA A 8 -18.92 10.44 -8.46
N MET A 9 -19.15 10.91 -9.69
CA MET A 9 -18.14 10.90 -10.75
C MET A 9 -16.93 11.75 -10.41
N ARG A 10 -17.12 12.91 -9.76
CA ARG A 10 -16.00 13.76 -9.31
C ARG A 10 -15.16 13.05 -8.26
N VAL A 11 -15.77 12.37 -7.30
CA VAL A 11 -15.05 11.58 -6.29
C VAL A 11 -14.27 10.45 -6.95
N VAL A 12 -14.88 9.72 -7.89
CA VAL A 12 -14.21 8.66 -8.65
C VAL A 12 -13.03 9.21 -9.45
N ALA A 13 -13.19 10.35 -10.12
CA ALA A 13 -12.11 10.98 -10.88
C ALA A 13 -10.93 11.39 -9.98
N ILE A 14 -11.20 11.98 -8.80
CA ILE A 14 -10.15 12.33 -7.84
C ILE A 14 -9.46 11.07 -7.29
N SER A 15 -10.23 10.02 -6.98
CA SER A 15 -9.67 8.75 -6.54
C SER A 15 -8.79 8.13 -7.61
N LEU A 16 -9.26 8.03 -8.86
CA LEU A 16 -8.52 7.43 -9.98
C LEU A 16 -7.31 8.27 -10.40
N GLY A 17 -7.29 9.57 -10.11
CA GLY A 17 -6.11 10.41 -10.35
C GLY A 17 -4.96 10.20 -9.36
N SER A 18 -5.18 9.44 -8.28
CA SER A 18 -4.15 9.15 -7.27
C SER A 18 -3.45 7.83 -7.58
N VAL A 19 -2.11 7.89 -7.73
CA VAL A 19 -1.23 6.72 -7.91
C VAL A 19 -1.42 5.68 -6.80
N ASP A 20 -1.62 6.12 -5.55
CA ASP A 20 -1.85 5.23 -4.40
C ASP A 20 -3.19 4.47 -4.51
N MET A 21 -4.23 5.12 -5.01
CA MET A 21 -5.53 4.47 -5.22
C MET A 21 -5.49 3.49 -6.38
N GLN A 22 -4.83 3.85 -7.48
CA GLN A 22 -4.61 2.95 -8.60
C GLN A 22 -3.85 1.68 -8.14
N ASP A 23 -2.77 1.83 -7.36
CA ASP A 23 -2.03 0.68 -6.83
C ASP A 23 -2.91 -0.22 -5.94
N LYS A 24 -3.71 0.36 -5.03
CA LYS A 24 -4.61 -0.39 -4.16
C LYS A 24 -5.71 -1.12 -4.92
N MET A 25 -6.29 -0.49 -5.94
CA MET A 25 -7.31 -1.13 -6.79
C MET A 25 -6.71 -2.30 -7.58
N LEU A 26 -5.53 -2.11 -8.18
CA LEU A 26 -4.83 -3.19 -8.88
C LEU A 26 -4.40 -4.31 -7.93
N ARG A 27 -3.98 -3.97 -6.70
CA ARG A 27 -3.67 -4.95 -5.64
C ARG A 27 -4.88 -5.82 -5.33
N GLY A 28 -6.03 -5.18 -5.11
CA GLY A 28 -7.29 -5.86 -4.82
C GLY A 28 -7.75 -6.73 -5.99
N ALA A 29 -7.69 -6.22 -7.22
CA ALA A 29 -8.07 -6.96 -8.42
C ALA A 29 -7.18 -8.20 -8.63
N GLY A 30 -5.86 -8.07 -8.50
CA GLY A 30 -4.93 -9.20 -8.59
C GLY A 30 -5.15 -10.23 -7.48
N ALA A 31 -5.45 -9.80 -6.26
CA ALA A 31 -5.76 -10.69 -5.14
C ALA A 31 -7.08 -11.45 -5.35
N LEU A 32 -8.11 -10.78 -5.87
CA LEU A 32 -9.38 -11.40 -6.22
C LEU A 32 -9.20 -12.46 -7.31
N ALA A 33 -8.40 -12.15 -8.34
CA ALA A 33 -8.07 -13.12 -9.39
C ALA A 33 -7.31 -14.33 -8.82
N LYS A 34 -6.35 -14.15 -7.91
CA LYS A 34 -5.69 -15.27 -7.22
C LYS A 34 -6.66 -16.11 -6.39
N LEU A 35 -7.66 -15.51 -5.75
CA LEU A 35 -8.72 -16.26 -5.06
C LEU A 35 -9.55 -17.08 -6.04
N PHE A 36 -9.96 -16.51 -7.17
CA PHE A 36 -10.65 -17.27 -8.22
C PHE A 36 -9.79 -18.40 -8.79
N TRP A 37 -8.49 -18.18 -8.97
CA TRP A 37 -7.56 -19.26 -9.33
C TRP A 37 -7.52 -20.37 -8.27
N CYS A 38 -7.43 -20.03 -6.98
CA CYS A 38 -7.46 -21.02 -5.90
C CYS A 38 -8.75 -21.86 -5.88
N LEU A 39 -9.90 -21.25 -6.22
CA LEU A 39 -11.21 -21.89 -6.18
C LEU A 39 -11.56 -22.66 -7.47
N LEU A 40 -11.28 -22.06 -8.63
CA LEU A 40 -11.69 -22.55 -9.95
C LEU A 40 -10.56 -23.22 -10.72
N ARG A 41 -9.30 -23.03 -10.32
CA ARG A 41 -8.06 -23.54 -10.95
C ARG A 41 -7.86 -23.16 -12.41
N GLU A 42 -8.54 -22.12 -12.88
CA GLU A 42 -8.39 -21.63 -14.26
C GLU A 42 -7.15 -20.72 -14.38
N LYS A 43 -6.26 -21.03 -15.33
CA LYS A 43 -4.98 -20.32 -15.51
C LYS A 43 -5.12 -18.87 -15.96
N SER A 44 -6.24 -18.51 -16.59
CA SER A 44 -6.56 -17.13 -17.01
C SER A 44 -6.50 -16.14 -15.85
N TYR A 45 -7.05 -16.52 -14.69
CA TYR A 45 -7.02 -15.69 -13.48
C TYR A 45 -5.61 -15.50 -12.93
N LEU A 46 -4.76 -16.53 -13.01
CA LEU A 46 -3.36 -16.41 -12.59
C LEU A 46 -2.61 -15.43 -13.51
N GLY A 47 -2.80 -15.55 -14.83
CA GLY A 47 -2.22 -14.62 -15.81
C GLY A 47 -2.67 -13.18 -15.60
N PHE A 48 -3.95 -12.96 -15.28
CA PHE A 48 -4.44 -11.63 -14.92
C PHE A 48 -3.79 -11.10 -13.64
N ALA A 49 -3.65 -11.94 -12.61
CA ALA A 49 -3.02 -11.54 -11.35
C ALA A 49 -1.55 -11.15 -11.53
N ASP A 50 -0.83 -11.86 -12.39
CA ASP A 50 0.55 -11.55 -12.73
C ASP A 50 0.64 -10.23 -13.50
N ALA A 51 -0.19 -10.03 -14.52
CA ALA A 51 -0.27 -8.77 -15.25
C ALA A 51 -0.59 -7.58 -14.33
N ALA A 52 -1.54 -7.74 -13.40
CA ALA A 52 -1.86 -6.71 -12.41
C ALA A 52 -0.65 -6.40 -11.51
N SER A 53 0.15 -7.40 -11.14
CA SER A 53 1.38 -7.19 -10.36
C SER A 53 2.46 -6.44 -11.15
N GLU A 54 2.60 -6.71 -12.44
CA GLU A 54 3.52 -5.98 -13.32
C GLU A 54 3.12 -4.51 -13.48
N VAL A 55 1.84 -4.26 -13.75
CA VAL A 55 1.31 -2.89 -13.86
C VAL A 55 1.53 -2.11 -12.57
N ARG A 56 1.35 -2.73 -11.40
CA ARG A 56 1.65 -2.08 -10.11
C ARG A 56 3.11 -1.73 -9.95
N SER A 57 4.01 -2.61 -10.38
CA SER A 57 5.45 -2.34 -10.35
C SER A 57 5.75 -1.11 -11.21
N LEU A 58 5.16 -1.02 -12.42
CA LEU A 58 5.25 0.15 -13.30
C LEU A 58 4.67 1.44 -12.69
N VAL A 59 3.47 1.37 -12.10
CA VAL A 59 2.82 2.52 -11.45
C VAL A 59 3.65 3.05 -10.27
N ARG A 60 4.44 2.19 -9.63
CA ARG A 60 5.34 2.57 -8.53
C ARG A 60 6.72 3.03 -8.99
N VAL A 61 7.05 2.92 -10.27
CA VAL A 61 8.29 3.47 -10.81
C VAL A 61 8.34 4.96 -10.47
N LEU A 62 9.41 5.40 -9.82
CA LEU A 62 9.60 6.76 -9.26
C LEU A 62 8.74 7.15 -8.05
N SER A 63 7.80 6.33 -7.59
CA SER A 63 7.00 6.61 -6.36
C SER A 63 7.83 6.62 -5.07
N TRP A 64 9.11 6.25 -5.14
CA TRP A 64 10.05 6.38 -4.03
C TRP A 64 10.56 7.81 -3.84
N LEU A 65 10.45 8.67 -4.87
CA LEU A 65 10.86 10.09 -4.78
C LEU A 65 10.00 10.88 -3.80
N SER A 66 8.71 10.55 -3.66
CA SER A 66 7.84 11.17 -2.65
C SER A 66 8.31 10.85 -1.22
N ASN A 67 8.99 9.72 -1.03
CA ASN A 67 9.52 9.36 0.29
C ASN A 67 10.70 10.28 0.67
N LEU A 68 11.47 10.79 -0.29
CA LEU A 68 12.53 11.77 -0.03
C LEU A 68 11.99 13.07 0.55
N GLN A 69 10.82 13.53 0.09
CA GLN A 69 10.17 14.73 0.64
C GLN A 69 9.79 14.54 2.11
N ALA A 70 9.22 13.38 2.44
CA ALA A 70 8.88 13.02 3.82
C ALA A 70 10.12 12.90 4.72
N VAL A 71 11.20 12.28 4.22
CA VAL A 71 12.48 12.19 4.93
C VAL A 71 13.04 13.59 5.20
N ASN A 72 13.11 14.45 4.18
CA ASN A 72 13.62 15.81 4.34
C ASN A 72 12.80 16.62 5.36
N TYR A 73 11.47 16.50 5.32
CA TYR A 73 10.60 17.14 6.31
C TYR A 73 10.86 16.65 7.75
N LEU A 74 11.03 15.34 7.94
CA LEU A 74 11.27 14.76 9.27
C LEU A 74 12.66 15.09 9.81
N LEU A 75 13.68 15.14 8.95
CA LEU A 75 15.05 15.47 9.33
C LEU A 75 15.21 16.95 9.70
N ASN A 76 14.44 17.85 9.07
CA ASN A 76 14.47 19.28 9.38
C ASN A 76 13.59 19.67 10.59
N LYS A 77 12.98 18.70 11.27
CA LYS A 77 12.15 18.97 12.45
C LYS A 77 13.05 19.16 13.68
N GLU A 78 12.97 20.33 14.31
CA GLU A 78 13.85 20.72 15.43
C GLU A 78 13.76 19.78 16.64
N GLN A 79 12.60 19.16 16.90
CA GLN A 79 12.39 18.23 18.01
C GLN A 79 11.60 16.99 17.53
N PRO A 80 12.29 15.95 17.05
CA PRO A 80 11.65 14.70 16.66
C PRO A 80 11.22 13.90 17.89
N GLY A 81 9.94 13.52 17.97
CA GLY A 81 9.45 12.60 18.99
C GLY A 81 9.61 11.13 18.58
N MET A 82 9.42 10.19 19.50
CA MET A 82 9.49 8.74 19.21
C MET A 82 8.57 8.30 18.07
N ARG A 83 7.39 8.91 17.96
CA ARG A 83 6.46 8.66 16.84
C ARG A 83 7.09 9.00 15.49
N ASP A 84 7.82 10.13 15.41
CA ASP A 84 8.47 10.59 14.19
C ASP A 84 9.62 9.66 13.80
N VAL A 85 10.35 9.10 14.78
CA VAL A 85 11.39 8.10 14.55
C VAL A 85 10.81 6.82 13.95
N ILE A 86 9.73 6.28 14.52
CA ILE A 86 9.06 5.08 13.97
C ILE A 86 8.53 5.37 12.56
N PHE A 87 7.95 6.55 12.35
CA PHE A 87 7.48 6.96 11.03
C PHE A 87 8.62 7.13 10.02
N LEU A 88 9.78 7.64 10.43
CA LEU A 88 10.97 7.72 9.58
C LEU A 88 11.45 6.32 9.16
N VAL A 89 11.49 5.36 10.08
CA VAL A 89 11.82 3.95 9.76
C VAL A 89 10.85 3.38 8.73
N HIS A 90 9.54 3.67 8.87
CA HIS A 90 8.53 3.29 7.89
C HIS A 90 8.84 3.86 6.50
N VAL A 91 9.05 5.18 6.39
CA VAL A 91 9.29 5.87 5.11
C VAL A 91 10.57 5.39 4.44
N LEU A 92 11.66 5.20 5.19
CA LEU A 92 12.94 4.70 4.68
C LEU A 92 12.81 3.26 4.18
N SER A 93 12.18 2.38 4.96
CA SER A 93 11.99 0.98 4.60
C SER A 93 11.10 0.82 3.36
N GLU A 94 10.06 1.66 3.24
CA GLU A 94 9.23 1.71 2.02
C GLU A 94 10.03 2.23 0.81
N GLY A 95 10.94 3.18 1.03
CA GLY A 95 11.87 3.65 0.01
C GLY A 95 12.78 2.53 -0.51
N VAL A 96 13.38 1.76 0.40
CA VAL A 96 14.20 0.57 0.08
C VAL A 96 13.38 -0.45 -0.68
N PHE A 97 12.16 -0.75 -0.22
CA PHE A 97 11.23 -1.65 -0.91
C PHE A 97 11.03 -1.21 -2.36
N LYS A 98 10.56 0.02 -2.59
CA LYS A 98 10.26 0.52 -3.94
C LYS A 98 11.49 0.54 -4.84
N LEU A 99 12.65 0.95 -4.31
CA LEU A 99 13.89 1.03 -5.09
C LEU A 99 14.37 -0.36 -5.51
N ALA A 100 14.44 -1.29 -4.56
CA ALA A 100 14.87 -2.66 -4.84
C ALA A 100 13.86 -3.43 -5.71
N ASP A 101 12.55 -3.18 -5.55
CA ASP A 101 11.50 -3.74 -6.39
C ASP A 101 11.65 -3.29 -7.85
N ASN A 102 11.90 -1.99 -8.07
CA ASN A 102 12.13 -1.44 -9.40
C ASN A 102 13.40 -2.01 -10.05
N VAL A 103 14.51 -2.11 -9.30
CA VAL A 103 15.75 -2.74 -9.78
C VAL A 103 15.50 -4.20 -10.17
N ALA A 104 14.81 -4.96 -9.31
CA ALA A 104 14.49 -6.35 -9.57
C ALA A 104 13.53 -6.53 -10.75
N PHE A 105 12.55 -5.62 -10.92
CA PHE A 105 11.58 -5.66 -12.01
C PHE A 105 12.23 -5.33 -13.35
N ILE A 106 12.91 -4.19 -13.47
CA ILE A 106 13.59 -3.76 -14.69
C ILE A 106 14.69 -4.76 -15.07
N GLY A 107 15.49 -5.18 -14.08
CA GLY A 107 16.55 -6.15 -14.27
C GLY A 107 16.05 -7.48 -14.86
N ARG A 108 14.97 -8.04 -14.29
CA ARG A 108 14.37 -9.27 -14.81
C ARG A 108 13.82 -9.13 -16.23
N LYS A 109 13.29 -7.96 -16.59
CA LYS A 109 12.76 -7.70 -17.94
C LYS A 109 13.86 -7.50 -18.99
N LEU A 110 14.98 -6.88 -18.63
CA LEU A 110 16.07 -6.58 -19.56
C LEU A 110 17.12 -7.70 -19.68
N HIS A 111 17.45 -8.35 -18.57
CA HIS A 111 18.60 -9.27 -18.48
C HIS A 111 18.20 -10.67 -17.99
N GLY A 112 16.91 -10.94 -17.81
CA GLY A 112 16.42 -12.20 -17.27
C GLY A 112 16.71 -12.37 -15.77
N ASN A 113 16.53 -13.60 -15.27
CA ASN A 113 16.54 -13.89 -13.83
C ASN A 113 17.96 -14.18 -13.31
N THR A 114 18.78 -13.14 -13.17
CA THR A 114 20.14 -13.25 -12.63
C THR A 114 20.16 -13.26 -11.08
N PRO A 115 21.23 -13.79 -10.44
CA PRO A 115 21.36 -13.79 -8.97
C PRO A 115 21.25 -12.40 -8.34
N LEU A 116 21.79 -11.37 -9.02
CA LEU A 116 21.71 -9.97 -8.57
C LEU A 116 20.24 -9.51 -8.41
N PHE A 117 19.39 -9.79 -9.40
CA PHE A 117 17.99 -9.37 -9.36
C PHE A 117 17.14 -10.20 -8.42
N GLN A 118 17.52 -11.46 -8.17
CA GLN A 118 16.94 -12.26 -7.10
C GLN A 118 17.27 -11.68 -5.71
N GLN A 119 18.52 -11.27 -5.50
CA GLN A 119 18.93 -10.60 -4.26
C GLN A 119 18.20 -9.26 -4.08
N ALA A 120 18.07 -8.46 -5.13
CA ALA A 120 17.27 -7.23 -5.10
C ALA A 120 15.80 -7.50 -4.75
N ALA A 121 15.20 -8.56 -5.32
CA ALA A 121 13.84 -8.97 -4.98
C ALA A 121 13.70 -9.39 -3.50
N TYR A 122 14.71 -10.05 -2.93
CA TYR A 122 14.75 -10.40 -1.52
C TYR A 122 14.85 -9.16 -0.61
N VAL A 123 15.77 -8.24 -0.93
CA VAL A 123 15.92 -6.96 -0.21
C VAL A 123 14.62 -6.14 -0.26
N SER A 124 13.96 -6.12 -1.42
CA SER A 124 12.66 -5.49 -1.59
C SER A 124 11.63 -6.03 -0.59
N ARG A 125 11.50 -7.36 -0.48
CA ARG A 125 10.55 -8.01 0.45
C ARG A 125 10.86 -7.71 1.91
N LEU A 126 12.14 -7.68 2.29
CA LEU A 126 12.55 -7.28 3.65
C LEU A 126 12.23 -5.82 3.95
N GLY A 127 12.49 -4.92 3.00
CA GLY A 127 12.10 -3.50 3.11
C GLY A 127 10.60 -3.34 3.32
N LEU A 128 9.78 -4.10 2.59
CA LEU A 128 8.32 -4.08 2.74
C LEU A 128 7.90 -4.57 4.14
N PHE A 129 8.51 -5.65 4.62
CA PHE A 129 8.25 -6.18 5.96
C PHE A 129 8.55 -5.13 7.04
N LEU A 130 9.72 -4.51 7.00
CA LEU A 130 10.10 -3.45 7.96
C LEU A 130 9.18 -2.23 7.87
N ALA A 131 8.77 -1.84 6.66
CA ALA A 131 7.82 -0.76 6.46
C ALA A 131 6.47 -1.07 7.10
N CYS A 132 5.92 -2.27 6.88
CA CYS A 132 4.66 -2.70 7.48
C CYS A 132 4.75 -2.82 9.01
N LEU A 133 5.88 -3.32 9.53
CA LEU A 133 6.11 -3.44 10.96
C LEU A 133 6.11 -2.06 11.64
N ALA A 134 6.83 -1.11 11.04
CA ALA A 134 6.85 0.28 11.53
C ALA A 134 5.47 0.94 11.43
N ALA A 135 4.69 0.70 10.37
CA ALA A 135 3.32 1.21 10.24
C ALA A 135 2.37 0.69 11.33
N VAL A 136 2.48 -0.59 11.69
CA VAL A 136 1.78 -1.18 12.83
C VAL A 136 2.24 -0.52 14.13
N GLY A 137 3.56 -0.31 14.29
CA GLY A 137 4.15 0.40 15.43
C GLY A 137 3.58 1.82 15.62
N VAL A 138 3.50 2.61 14.55
CA VAL A 138 2.86 3.95 14.58
C VAL A 138 1.40 3.83 14.97
N SER A 139 0.66 2.88 14.41
CA SER A 139 -0.77 2.69 14.71
C SER A 139 -1.00 2.35 16.19
N LEU A 140 -0.19 1.45 16.75
CA LEU A 140 -0.23 1.11 18.17
C LEU A 140 0.15 2.29 19.07
N PHE A 141 1.19 3.05 18.67
CA PHE A 141 1.59 4.27 19.36
C PHE A 141 0.45 5.28 19.41
N ASP A 142 -0.21 5.52 18.27
CA ASP A 142 -1.33 6.46 18.13
C ASP A 142 -2.54 6.02 18.94
N ILE A 143 -2.85 4.72 19.01
CA ILE A 143 -3.92 4.17 19.85
C ILE A 143 -3.60 4.37 21.33
N ARG A 144 -2.36 4.10 21.76
CA ARG A 144 -1.95 4.24 23.16
C ARG A 144 -2.01 5.68 23.66
N HIS A 145 -1.67 6.65 22.81
CA HIS A 145 -1.56 8.05 23.19
C HIS A 145 -2.76 8.92 22.76
N SER A 146 -3.72 8.37 21.99
CA SER A 146 -4.94 9.10 21.64
C SER A 146 -5.93 9.18 22.79
N ARG A 147 -6.32 10.40 23.16
CA ARG A 147 -7.43 10.66 24.11
C ARG A 147 -8.81 10.83 23.44
N LEU A 148 -8.89 10.79 22.10
CA LEU A 148 -10.13 11.08 21.35
C LEU A 148 -10.91 9.79 21.02
N LEU A 149 -12.00 9.55 21.76
CA LEU A 149 -12.89 8.37 21.63
C LEU A 149 -13.50 8.19 20.22
N GLY A 150 -13.83 9.28 19.51
CA GLY A 150 -14.40 9.21 18.15
C GLY A 150 -13.45 8.67 17.08
N SER A 151 -12.15 8.60 17.37
CA SER A 151 -11.09 8.13 16.46
C SER A 151 -10.88 6.61 16.51
N ARG A 152 -11.36 5.94 17.57
CA ARG A 152 -10.91 4.58 17.92
C ARG A 152 -11.27 3.53 16.88
N ARG A 153 -12.48 3.58 16.31
CA ARG A 153 -12.88 2.66 15.22
C ARG A 153 -12.00 2.82 13.99
N LYS A 154 -11.67 4.05 13.59
CA LYS A 154 -10.79 4.32 12.45
C LYS A 154 -9.38 3.79 12.72
N GLN A 155 -8.86 4.03 13.92
CA GLN A 155 -7.55 3.54 14.33
C GLN A 155 -7.47 2.01 14.35
N LEU A 156 -8.51 1.32 14.84
CA LEU A 156 -8.57 -0.14 14.80
C LEU A 156 -8.65 -0.69 13.38
N ILE A 157 -9.38 -0.04 12.48
CA ILE A 157 -9.41 -0.41 11.05
C ILE A 157 -8.03 -0.23 10.41
N THR A 158 -7.34 0.88 10.68
CA THR A 158 -5.98 1.13 10.19
C THR A 158 -4.99 0.12 10.75
N LEU A 159 -5.09 -0.21 12.04
CA LEU A 159 -4.27 -1.25 12.67
C LEU A 159 -4.51 -2.62 12.03
N PHE A 160 -5.78 -3.01 11.85
CA PHE A 160 -6.13 -4.27 11.23
C PHE A 160 -5.59 -4.37 9.79
N GLN A 161 -5.76 -3.32 8.99
CA GLN A 161 -5.17 -3.24 7.65
C GLN A 161 -3.64 -3.41 7.70
N GLY A 162 -2.97 -2.70 8.63
CA GLY A 162 -1.52 -2.79 8.81
C GLY A 162 -1.05 -4.19 9.24
N VAL A 163 -1.83 -4.88 10.08
CA VAL A 163 -1.54 -6.27 10.49
C VAL A 163 -1.70 -7.22 9.30
N CYS A 164 -2.74 -7.07 8.47
CA CYS A 164 -2.88 -7.86 7.25
C CYS A 164 -1.66 -7.67 6.33
N ASP A 165 -1.25 -6.41 6.10
CA ASP A 165 -0.07 -6.10 5.28
C ASP A 165 1.23 -6.67 5.87
N LEU A 166 1.40 -6.59 7.19
CA LEU A 166 2.54 -7.16 7.89
C LEU A 166 2.61 -8.68 7.73
N LEU A 167 1.50 -9.40 7.90
CA LEU A 167 1.47 -10.86 7.73
C LEU A 167 1.80 -11.26 6.29
N ILE A 168 1.27 -10.55 5.29
CA ILE A 168 1.59 -10.79 3.88
C ILE A 168 3.08 -10.52 3.61
N ALA A 169 3.62 -9.43 4.13
CA ALA A 169 5.02 -9.07 3.94
C ALA A 169 5.97 -10.06 4.66
N ALA A 170 5.63 -10.48 5.87
CA ALA A 170 6.37 -11.49 6.63
C ALA A 170 6.45 -12.82 5.86
N ALA A 171 5.33 -13.26 5.28
CA ALA A 171 5.29 -14.46 4.44
C ALA A 171 6.09 -14.28 3.14
N GLY A 172 6.01 -13.10 2.51
CA GLY A 172 6.76 -12.80 1.30
C GLY A 172 8.27 -12.82 1.49
N ALA A 173 8.76 -12.38 2.65
CA ALA A 173 10.16 -12.39 3.03
C ALA A 173 10.61 -13.68 3.78
N SER A 174 9.69 -14.62 4.01
CA SER A 174 9.93 -15.86 4.76
C SER A 174 10.56 -15.61 6.15
N VAL A 175 10.10 -14.57 6.85
CA VAL A 175 10.66 -14.16 8.15
C VAL A 175 10.43 -15.26 9.17
N ALA A 176 11.52 -15.77 9.77
CA ALA A 176 11.48 -16.88 10.72
C ALA A 176 10.76 -18.14 10.18
N GLY A 177 10.80 -18.37 8.87
CA GLY A 177 10.12 -19.49 8.23
C GLY A 177 8.60 -19.35 8.17
N PHE A 178 8.06 -18.16 8.44
CA PHE A 178 6.62 -17.91 8.32
C PHE A 178 6.17 -17.98 6.86
N GLU A 179 5.14 -18.79 6.61
CA GLU A 179 4.56 -18.98 5.28
C GLU A 179 3.05 -18.83 5.33
N LEU A 180 2.48 -18.32 4.23
CA LEU A 180 1.04 -18.24 4.02
C LEU A 180 0.68 -19.01 2.76
N SER A 181 -0.40 -19.78 2.83
CA SER A 181 -0.97 -20.38 1.62
C SER A 181 -1.43 -19.29 0.64
N CYS A 182 -1.48 -19.61 -0.65
CA CYS A 182 -1.95 -18.65 -1.66
C CYS A 182 -3.36 -18.12 -1.34
N LEU A 183 -4.23 -18.98 -0.81
CA LEU A 183 -5.58 -18.61 -0.39
C LEU A 183 -5.56 -17.55 0.71
N TRP A 184 -4.81 -17.76 1.80
CA TRP A 184 -4.74 -16.81 2.91
C TRP A 184 -4.03 -15.51 2.52
N SER A 185 -2.93 -15.59 1.78
CA SER A 185 -2.21 -14.42 1.27
C SER A 185 -3.11 -13.56 0.39
N SER A 186 -3.90 -14.18 -0.49
CA SER A 186 -4.82 -13.48 -1.38
C SER A 186 -6.01 -12.89 -0.63
N LEU A 187 -6.57 -13.60 0.34
CA LEU A 187 -7.68 -13.10 1.17
C LEU A 187 -7.25 -11.88 2.01
N LEU A 188 -6.12 -11.97 2.72
CA LEU A 188 -5.59 -10.86 3.50
C LEU A 188 -5.25 -9.66 2.60
N THR A 189 -4.71 -9.92 1.40
CA THR A 189 -4.40 -8.86 0.43
C THR A 189 -5.66 -8.15 -0.03
N LEU A 190 -6.74 -8.91 -0.30
CA LEU A 190 -8.03 -8.36 -0.71
C LEU A 190 -8.64 -7.51 0.41
N LEU A 191 -8.67 -8.01 1.64
CA LEU A 191 -9.18 -7.28 2.80
C LEU A 191 -8.41 -5.98 3.03
N SER A 192 -7.08 -6.03 3.02
CA SER A 192 -6.24 -4.83 3.15
C SER A 192 -6.53 -3.80 2.04
N SER A 193 -6.62 -4.27 0.79
CA SER A 193 -6.88 -3.41 -0.37
C SER A 193 -8.25 -2.75 -0.31
N LEU A 194 -9.29 -3.50 0.10
CA LEU A 194 -10.65 -2.96 0.27
C LEU A 194 -10.69 -1.86 1.34
N LEU A 195 -10.06 -2.09 2.49
CA LEU A 195 -9.97 -1.08 3.56
C LEU A 195 -9.21 0.16 3.10
N GLY A 196 -8.08 -0.05 2.39
CA GLY A 196 -7.30 1.03 1.79
C GLY A 196 -8.11 1.87 0.79
N CYS A 197 -8.87 1.22 -0.10
CA CYS A 197 -9.74 1.87 -1.08
C CYS A 197 -10.85 2.68 -0.38
N VAL A 198 -11.51 2.14 0.64
CA VAL A 198 -12.53 2.86 1.41
C VAL A 198 -11.96 4.14 2.03
N GLY A 199 -10.75 4.06 2.60
CA GLY A 199 -10.03 5.21 3.14
C GLY A 199 -9.72 6.28 2.09
N GLY A 200 -9.27 5.86 0.90
CA GLY A 200 -8.96 6.78 -0.19
C GLY A 200 -10.21 7.40 -0.83
N PHE A 201 -11.29 6.65 -1.03
CA PHE A 201 -12.58 7.20 -1.48
C PHE A 201 -13.12 8.24 -0.51
N ARG A 202 -13.02 7.98 0.80
CA ARG A 202 -13.40 8.97 1.82
C ARG A 202 -12.57 10.24 1.73
N SER A 203 -11.26 10.12 1.50
CA SER A 203 -10.35 11.25 1.35
C SER A 203 -10.66 12.06 0.08
N ALA A 204 -10.93 11.37 -1.03
CA ALA A 204 -11.37 11.97 -2.29
C ALA A 204 -12.72 12.70 -2.14
N ALA A 205 -13.67 12.14 -1.38
CA ALA A 205 -14.95 12.79 -1.08
C ALA A 205 -14.78 14.08 -0.28
N ILE A 206 -13.89 14.10 0.71
CA ILE A 206 -13.55 15.30 1.48
C ILE A 206 -12.91 16.35 0.56
N ALA A 207 -11.94 15.95 -0.27
CA ALA A 207 -11.30 16.86 -1.22
C ALA A 207 -12.28 17.43 -2.26
N ALA A 208 -13.19 16.60 -2.79
CA ALA A 208 -14.24 17.01 -3.71
C ALA A 208 -15.15 18.09 -3.09
N ARG A 209 -15.50 17.92 -1.81
CA ARG A 209 -16.30 18.88 -1.04
C ARG A 209 -15.57 20.20 -0.86
N HIS A 210 -14.29 20.19 -0.47
CA HIS A 210 -13.49 21.41 -0.35
C HIS A 210 -13.36 22.16 -1.69
N ARG A 211 -13.12 21.45 -2.79
CA ARG A 211 -13.06 22.04 -4.14
C ARG A 211 -14.39 22.59 -4.63
N ALA A 212 -15.51 22.03 -4.17
CA ALA A 212 -16.83 22.58 -4.45
C ALA A 212 -17.03 23.92 -3.72
N VAL A 213 -16.65 24.00 -2.44
CA VAL A 213 -16.76 25.22 -1.63
C VAL A 213 -15.88 26.35 -2.18
N ASN A 214 -14.63 26.07 -2.54
CA ASN A 214 -13.70 27.09 -3.08
C ASN A 214 -14.05 27.58 -4.51
N LYS A 215 -15.03 26.99 -5.19
CA LYS A 215 -15.52 27.50 -6.49
C LYS A 215 -16.60 28.58 -6.37
N TYR A 216 -17.08 28.84 -5.15
CA TYR A 216 -18.13 29.83 -4.85
C TYR A 216 -17.60 31.03 -4.06
N ILE A 217 -16.28 31.21 -4.03
CA ILE A 217 -15.56 32.39 -3.52
C ILE A 217 -14.74 32.92 -4.71
#